data_AF-A0A8C8RWZ7-F1
#
_entry.id   AF-A0A8C8RWZ7-F1
#
_cell.length_a   1.000
_cell.length_b   1.000
_cell.length_c   1.000
_cell.angle_alpha   90.00
_cell.angle_beta   90.00
_cell.angle_gamma   90.00
#
_symmetry.space_group_name_H-M   'P 1'
#
loop_
_entity.id
_entity.type
_entity.pdbx_description
1 polymer ?
#
loop_
_entity_poly.entity_id
_entity_poly.type
_entity_poly.pdbx_seq_one_letter_code
_entity_poly.pdbx_strand_id
1 'polypeptide(L)' 'MSLSDFLLIFSFLLSFVSGFCSEYKTPPLACTREYHPVCGSNGRTYSNKCYFCRAVYNNLGSLCFKGYGHC' A
#
# COMPACT_ATOMS: atom_id res chain seq x y z
N MET A 1 -6.78 -26.75 20.73
CA MET A 1 -6.01 -26.10 19.66
C MET A 1 -6.05 -27.04 18.47
N SER A 2 -7.15 -27.02 17.72
CA SER A 2 -7.40 -27.97 16.64
C SER A 2 -6.73 -27.51 15.34
N LEU A 3 -6.51 -28.42 14.40
CA LEU A 3 -6.00 -28.12 13.05
C LEU A 3 -6.86 -27.06 12.32
N SER A 4 -8.15 -26.97 12.64
CA SER A 4 -9.05 -25.92 12.16
C SER A 4 -8.65 -24.52 12.64
N ASP A 5 -8.21 -24.39 13.89
CA ASP A 5 -7.75 -23.11 14.45
C ASP A 5 -6.48 -22.63 13.73
N PHE A 6 -5.58 -23.57 13.39
CA PHE A 6 -4.33 -23.28 12.68
C PHE A 6 -4.56 -22.77 11.25
N LEU A 7 -5.53 -23.35 10.54
CA LEU A 7 -5.92 -22.93 9.19
C LEU A 7 -6.60 -21.56 9.18
N LEU A 8 -7.38 -21.22 10.21
CA LEU A 8 -8.00 -19.90 10.35
C LEU A 8 -6.96 -18.81 10.62
N ILE A 9 -5.96 -19.10 11.45
CA ILE A 9 -4.82 -18.20 11.67
C ILE A 9 -4.05 -17.99 10.36
N PHE A 10 -3.78 -19.05 9.59
CA PHE A 10 -3.10 -18.94 8.29
C PHE A 10 -3.91 -18.09 7.29
N SER A 11 -5.23 -18.23 7.27
CA SER A 11 -6.14 -17.44 6.44
C SER A 11 -6.17 -15.96 6.83
N PHE A 12 -6.15 -15.68 8.14
CA PHE A 12 -6.11 -14.32 8.68
C PHE A 12 -4.76 -13.63 8.43
N LEU A 13 -3.65 -14.38 8.57
CA LEU A 13 -2.30 -13.91 8.24
C LEU A 13 -2.13 -13.62 6.74
N LEU A 14 -2.66 -14.47 5.86
CA LEU A 14 -2.68 -14.22 4.40
C LEU A 14 -3.46 -12.96 4.03
N SER A 15 -4.55 -12.68 4.74
CA SER A 15 -5.39 -11.50 4.51
C SER A 15 -4.68 -10.20 4.92
N PHE A 16 -3.85 -10.25 5.98
CA PHE A 16 -3.17 -9.10 6.54
C PHE A 16 -1.91 -8.65 5.77
N VAL A 17 -1.40 -9.48 4.85
CA VAL A 17 -0.18 -9.19 4.06
C VAL A 17 -0.48 -8.40 2.76
N SER A 18 -1.72 -8.01 2.52
CA SER A 18 -2.09 -7.21 1.35
C SER A 18 -1.71 -5.72 1.54
N GLY A 19 -0.52 -5.34 1.06
CA GLY A 19 -0.03 -3.95 1.12
C GLY A 19 -0.76 -3.00 0.16
N PHE A 20 -0.80 -1.69 0.49
CA PHE A 20 -1.49 -0.66 -0.30
C PHE A 20 -1.03 -0.62 -1.78
N CYS A 21 0.24 -0.96 -2.04
CA CYS A 21 0.83 -1.01 -3.38
C CYS A 21 0.88 -2.42 -3.99
N SER A 22 0.20 -3.41 -3.40
CA SER A 22 0.23 -4.81 -3.88
C SER A 22 -0.24 -4.97 -5.34
N GLU A 23 -1.08 -4.05 -5.82
CA GLU A 23 -1.50 -4.00 -7.23
C GLU A 23 -0.34 -3.68 -8.19
N TYR A 24 0.63 -2.88 -7.74
CA TYR A 24 1.82 -2.54 -8.52
C TYR A 24 2.93 -3.54 -8.17
N LYS A 25 3.11 -4.56 -9.03
CA LYS A 25 4.22 -5.53 -8.88
C LYS A 25 5.59 -4.91 -9.22
N THR A 26 5.59 -3.87 -10.04
CA THR A 26 6.78 -3.14 -10.50
C THR A 26 6.59 -1.64 -10.33
N PRO A 27 7.68 -0.84 -10.27
CA PRO A 27 7.58 0.61 -10.17
C PRO A 27 6.79 1.18 -11.36
N PRO A 28 5.70 1.91 -11.13
CA PRO A 28 4.90 2.44 -12.22
C PRO A 28 5.72 3.47 -13.02
N LEU A 29 5.91 3.21 -14.32
CA LEU A 29 6.63 4.08 -15.27
C LEU A 29 5.82 5.29 -15.72
N ALA A 30 4.49 5.17 -15.71
CA ALA A 30 3.55 6.25 -15.95
C ALA A 30 2.37 6.16 -14.96
N CYS A 31 1.81 7.31 -14.59
CA CYS A 31 0.62 7.41 -13.75
C CYS A 31 -0.41 8.29 -14.46
N THR A 32 -1.70 7.96 -14.27
CA THR A 32 -2.80 8.84 -14.70
C THR A 32 -2.77 10.14 -13.91
N ARG A 33 -3.40 11.19 -14.47
CA ARG A 33 -3.56 12.50 -13.79
C ARG A 33 -4.83 12.59 -12.95
N GLU A 34 -5.44 11.45 -12.63
CA GLU A 34 -6.59 11.39 -11.73
C GLU A 34 -6.18 11.88 -10.34
N TYR A 35 -7.08 12.63 -9.72
CA TYR A 35 -6.82 13.26 -8.43
C TYR A 35 -7.58 12.55 -7.32
N HIS A 36 -6.92 11.58 -6.69
CA HIS A 36 -7.40 10.82 -5.54
C HIS A 36 -6.33 10.88 -4.45
N PRO A 37 -6.24 11.99 -3.70
CA PRO A 37 -5.11 12.26 -2.82
C PRO A 37 -4.93 11.17 -1.76
N VAL A 38 -3.68 10.86 -1.43
CA VAL A 38 -3.30 9.89 -0.39
C VAL A 38 -2.19 10.45 0.49
N CYS A 39 -2.31 10.21 1.78
CA CYS A 39 -1.35 10.62 2.79
C CYS A 39 -0.33 9.51 3.06
N GLY A 40 0.97 9.84 2.96
CA GLY A 40 2.06 8.96 3.33
C GLY A 40 2.55 9.14 4.77
N SER A 41 3.26 8.15 5.30
CA SER A 41 3.87 8.20 6.64
C SER A 41 4.90 9.33 6.80
N ASN A 42 5.46 9.81 5.70
CA ASN A 42 6.36 10.96 5.67
C ASN A 42 5.64 12.32 5.73
N GLY A 43 4.32 12.34 5.94
CA GLY A 43 3.53 13.58 6.02
C GLY A 43 3.34 14.28 4.68
N ARG A 44 3.66 13.63 3.56
CA ARG A 44 3.42 14.17 2.21
C ARG A 44 2.13 13.61 1.63
N THR A 45 1.38 14.49 0.97
CA THR A 45 0.23 14.09 0.14
C THR A 45 0.70 13.74 -1.27
N TYR A 46 0.21 12.63 -1.81
CA TYR A 46 0.44 12.22 -3.19
C TYR A 46 -0.88 12.30 -3.95
N SER A 47 -0.84 12.79 -5.20
CA SER A 47 -2.05 13.09 -5.98
C SER A 47 -2.92 11.86 -6.27
N ASN A 48 -2.33 10.67 -6.32
CA ASN A 48 -3.05 9.40 -6.43
C ASN A 48 -2.21 8.21 -5.93
N LYS A 49 -2.86 7.05 -5.86
CA LYS A 49 -2.27 5.76 -5.50
C LYS A 49 -1.02 5.44 -6.32
N CYS A 50 -1.03 5.70 -7.62
CA CYS A 50 0.10 5.43 -8.49
C CYS A 50 1.33 6.27 -8.12
N TYR A 51 1.17 7.58 -7.92
CA TYR A 51 2.25 8.46 -7.47
C TYR A 51 2.79 8.07 -6.10
N PHE A 52 1.91 7.67 -5.17
CA PHE A 52 2.32 7.14 -3.89
C PHE A 52 3.16 5.88 -4.04
N CYS A 53 2.69 4.87 -4.79
CA CYS A 53 3.41 3.62 -4.96
C CYS A 53 4.74 3.80 -5.69
N ARG A 54 4.83 4.70 -6.67
CA ARG A 54 6.12 5.12 -7.24
C ARG A 54 7.07 5.65 -6.17
N ALA A 55 6.57 6.51 -5.29
CA ALA A 55 7.39 7.05 -4.20
C ALA A 55 7.80 5.96 -3.20
N VAL A 56 6.96 4.96 -2.94
CA VAL A 56 7.32 3.79 -2.12
C VAL A 56 8.54 3.07 -2.72
N TYR A 57 8.54 2.82 -4.03
CA TYR A 57 9.69 2.23 -4.72
C TYR A 57 10.95 3.11 -4.62
N ASN A 58 10.82 4.42 -4.79
CA ASN A 58 11.95 5.34 -4.64
C ASN A 58 12.51 5.40 -3.20
N ASN A 59 11.69 5.07 -2.21
CA ASN A 59 12.07 5.02 -0.79
C ASN A 59 12.38 3.59 -0.32
N LEU A 60 12.63 2.64 -1.24
CA LEU A 60 12.94 1.24 -0.93
C LEU A 60 11.91 0.56 0.00
N GLY A 61 10.64 0.97 -0.07
CA GLY A 61 9.57 0.43 0.78
C GLY A 61 9.45 1.05 2.17
N SER A 62 10.27 2.04 2.54
CA SER A 62 10.18 2.71 3.85
C SER A 62 9.01 3.70 3.99
N LEU A 63 8.33 4.01 2.89
CA LEU A 63 7.15 4.87 2.88
C LEU A 63 5.88 4.03 3.08
N CYS A 64 5.16 4.28 4.18
CA CYS A 64 3.92 3.57 4.52
C CYS A 64 2.69 4.41 4.18
N PHE A 65 1.58 3.75 3.85
CA PHE A 65 0.29 4.41 3.64
C PHE A 65 -0.28 4.83 4.99
N LYS A 66 -0.68 6.10 5.11
CA LYS A 66 -1.28 6.65 6.35
C LYS A 66 -2.79 6.82 6.23
N GLY A 67 -3.30 7.25 5.07
CA GLY A 67 -4.73 7.44 4.86
C GLY A 67 -5.07 8.04 3.50
N TYR A 68 -6.36 8.09 3.17
CA TYR A 68 -6.87 8.84 2.01
C TYR A 68 -7.01 10.32 2.33
N GLY A 69 -6.94 11.16 1.30
CA GLY A 69 -6.97 12.62 1.44
C GLY A 69 -5.59 13.24 1.59
N HIS A 70 -5.60 14.49 2.02
CA HIS A 70 -4.39 15.23 2.36
C HIS A 70 -3.83 14.79 3.71
N CYS A 71 -2.50 14.70 3.81
CA CYS A 71 -1.80 15.01 5.05
C CYS A 71 -1.86 16.54 5.27
#